data_AF-A0A386ZF00-F1
#
_entry.id   AF-A0A386ZF00-F1
#
_cell.length_a   1.000
_cell.length_b   1.000
_cell.length_c   1.000
_cell.angle_alpha   90.00
_cell.angle_beta   90.00
_cell.angle_gamma   90.00
#
_symmetry.space_group_name_H-M   'P 1'
#
loop_
_entity.id
_entity.type
_entity.pdbx_description
1 polymer ?
#
loop_
_entity_poly.entity_id
_entity_poly.type
_entity_poly.pdbx_seq_one_letter_code
_entity_poly.pdbx_strand_id
1 'polypeptide(L)'
;MVPGADPAEIRAALTPTMRAEFDREWGIVLDRAKISKSLAGVMNMLGKWRYTVVHEHRAPGAYYRLLAKAELIERTGENPDARTLGEMQALIDRRLATRE
;
A
#
# COMPACT_ATOMS: atom_id res chain seq x y z
N MET A 1 6.46 -11.60 -9.28
CA MET A 1 5.33 -11.67 -10.24
C MET A 1 4.29 -10.64 -9.80
N VAL A 2 3.71 -9.88 -10.72
CA VAL A 2 2.58 -8.99 -10.40
C VAL A 2 1.31 -9.82 -10.64
N PRO A 3 0.45 -10.10 -9.63
CA PRO A 3 -0.80 -10.80 -9.88
C PRO A 3 -1.67 -9.97 -10.85
N GLY A 4 -2.55 -10.64 -11.59
CA GLY A 4 -3.58 -9.97 -12.38
C GLY A 4 -4.53 -9.16 -11.49
N ALA A 5 -5.49 -8.49 -12.10
CA ALA A 5 -6.49 -7.71 -11.38
C ALA A 5 -7.60 -8.57 -10.74
N ASP A 6 -7.53 -9.90 -10.91
CA ASP A 6 -8.49 -10.84 -10.33
C ASP A 6 -8.30 -10.92 -8.80
N PRO A 7 -9.37 -10.70 -8.00
CA PRO A 7 -9.34 -10.90 -6.54
C PRO A 7 -8.76 -12.24 -6.11
N ALA A 8 -9.05 -13.35 -6.83
CA ALA A 8 -8.56 -14.67 -6.45
C ALA A 8 -7.03 -14.79 -6.60
N GLU A 9 -6.49 -14.26 -7.70
CA GLU A 9 -5.04 -14.21 -7.94
C GLU A 9 -4.32 -13.34 -6.92
N ILE A 10 -4.86 -12.15 -6.62
CA ILE A 10 -4.29 -11.27 -5.59
C ILE A 10 -4.27 -11.98 -4.25
N ARG A 11 -5.40 -12.59 -3.85
CA ARG A 11 -5.52 -13.31 -2.58
C ARG A 11 -4.54 -14.48 -2.48
N ALA A 12 -4.32 -15.23 -3.56
CA ALA A 12 -3.39 -16.35 -3.57
C ALA A 12 -1.93 -15.93 -3.38
N ALA A 13 -1.57 -14.72 -3.81
CA ALA A 13 -0.20 -14.18 -3.69
C ALA A 13 0.12 -13.60 -2.30
N LEU A 14 -0.88 -13.46 -1.41
CA LEU A 14 -0.71 -12.87 -0.08
C LEU A 14 -0.23 -13.91 0.95
N THR A 15 0.57 -13.45 1.92
CA THR A 15 0.90 -14.24 3.12
C THR A 15 -0.37 -14.56 3.93
N PRO A 16 -0.38 -15.58 4.81
CA PRO A 16 -1.56 -15.93 5.60
C PRO A 16 -2.18 -14.75 6.35
N THR A 17 -1.36 -13.92 6.99
CA THR A 17 -1.86 -12.80 7.78
C THR A 17 -2.37 -11.66 6.89
N MET A 18 -1.71 -11.39 5.76
CA MET A 18 -2.19 -10.41 4.79
C MET A 18 -3.49 -10.84 4.10
N ARG A 19 -3.72 -12.16 3.93
CA ARG A 19 -5.00 -12.69 3.44
C ARG A 19 -6.15 -12.38 4.38
N ALA A 20 -5.95 -12.49 5.69
CA ALA A 20 -6.99 -12.14 6.67
C ALA A 20 -7.38 -10.65 6.58
N GLU A 21 -6.38 -9.77 6.41
CA GLU A 21 -6.59 -8.34 6.21
C GLU A 21 -7.34 -8.04 4.89
N PHE A 22 -6.96 -8.72 3.81
CA PHE A 22 -7.65 -8.65 2.52
C PHE A 22 -9.11 -9.10 2.66
N ASP A 23 -9.36 -10.25 3.26
CA ASP A 23 -10.71 -10.82 3.40
C ASP A 23 -11.62 -9.90 4.25
N ARG A 24 -11.07 -9.27 5.30
CA ARG A 24 -11.81 -8.28 6.09
C ARG A 24 -12.19 -7.05 5.25
N GLU A 25 -11.21 -6.44 4.56
CA GLU A 25 -11.45 -5.26 3.74
C GLU A 25 -12.42 -5.57 2.59
N TRP A 26 -12.33 -6.76 2.00
CA TRP A 26 -13.21 -7.26 0.95
C TRP A 26 -14.68 -7.25 1.39
N GLY A 27 -14.98 -7.80 2.57
CA GLY A 27 -16.32 -7.77 3.14
C GLY A 27 -16.86 -6.34 3.29
N ILE A 28 -16.04 -5.45 3.85
CA ILE A 28 -16.42 -4.04 4.08
C ILE A 28 -16.73 -3.32 2.75
N VAL A 29 -15.88 -3.46 1.73
CA VAL A 29 -16.10 -2.76 0.45
C VAL A 29 -17.27 -3.34 -0.34
N LEU A 30 -17.50 -4.66 -0.26
CA LEU A 30 -18.67 -5.27 -0.88
C LEU A 30 -19.97 -4.82 -0.23
N ASP A 31 -20.01 -4.73 1.10
CA ASP A 31 -21.19 -4.24 1.81
C ASP A 31 -21.50 -2.78 1.46
N ARG A 32 -20.46 -1.94 1.36
CA ARG A 32 -20.60 -0.56 0.87
C ARG A 32 -21.09 -0.50 -0.57
N ALA A 33 -20.58 -1.38 -1.44
CA ALA A 33 -20.98 -1.44 -2.85
C ALA A 33 -22.45 -1.86 -3.01
N LYS A 34 -22.96 -2.77 -2.16
CA LYS A 34 -24.38 -3.16 -2.15
C LYS A 34 -25.29 -1.96 -1.86
N ILE A 35 -24.88 -1.07 -0.97
CA ILE A 35 -25.63 0.13 -0.58
C ILE A 35 -25.52 1.20 -1.67
N SER A 36 -24.30 1.55 -2.08
CA SER A 36 -24.04 2.66 -3.02
C SER A 36 -24.30 2.32 -4.48
N LYS A 37 -24.44 1.02 -4.80
CA LYS A 37 -24.50 0.48 -6.17
C LYS A 37 -23.26 0.81 -7.02
N SER A 38 -22.13 1.09 -6.37
CA SER A 38 -20.87 1.41 -7.04
C SER A 38 -19.76 0.43 -6.65
N LEU A 39 -19.06 -0.07 -7.67
CA LEU A 39 -17.89 -0.94 -7.50
C LEU A 39 -16.56 -0.16 -7.41
N ALA A 40 -16.58 1.17 -7.42
CA ALA A 40 -15.36 1.98 -7.37
C ALA A 40 -14.50 1.64 -6.13
N GLY A 41 -15.13 1.42 -4.97
CA GLY A 41 -14.43 1.02 -3.76
C GLY A 41 -13.74 -0.35 -3.88
N VAL A 42 -14.38 -1.30 -4.58
CA VAL A 42 -13.82 -2.63 -4.85
C VAL A 42 -12.60 -2.50 -5.76
N MET A 43 -12.71 -1.75 -6.85
CA MET A 43 -11.60 -1.55 -7.80
C MET A 43 -10.39 -0.86 -7.14
N ASN A 44 -10.65 0.15 -6.31
CA ASN A 44 -9.59 0.83 -5.55
C ASN A 44 -8.90 -0.11 -4.56
N MET A 45 -9.68 -0.93 -3.85
CA MET A 45 -9.14 -1.95 -2.95
C MET A 45 -8.24 -2.94 -3.69
N LEU A 46 -8.68 -3.46 -4.85
CA LEU A 46 -7.87 -4.40 -5.64
C LEU A 46 -6.57 -3.77 -6.12
N GLY A 47 -6.60 -2.50 -6.56
CA GLY A 47 -5.41 -1.75 -6.94
C GLY A 47 -4.41 -1.62 -5.79
N LYS A 48 -4.89 -1.25 -4.60
CA LYS A 48 -4.08 -1.17 -3.37
C LYS A 48 -3.41 -2.50 -3.06
N TRP A 49 -4.17 -3.60 -3.01
CA TRP A 49 -3.62 -4.90 -2.65
C TRP A 49 -2.66 -5.47 -3.69
N ARG A 50 -2.90 -5.22 -4.98
CA ARG A 50 -1.95 -5.57 -6.04
C ARG A 50 -0.60 -4.86 -5.85
N TYR A 51 -0.62 -3.58 -5.50
CA TYR A 51 0.61 -2.84 -5.15
C TYR A 51 1.28 -3.43 -3.91
N THR A 52 0.52 -3.72 -2.86
CA THR A 52 1.05 -4.33 -1.63
C THR A 52 1.78 -5.65 -1.90
N VAL A 53 1.21 -6.54 -2.72
CA VAL A 53 1.86 -7.81 -3.10
C VAL A 53 3.22 -7.56 -3.77
N VAL A 54 3.30 -6.61 -4.71
CA VAL A 54 4.55 -6.29 -5.40
C VAL A 54 5.60 -5.75 -4.43
N HIS A 55 5.20 -4.91 -3.48
CA HIS A 55 6.10 -4.34 -2.48
C HIS A 55 6.60 -5.39 -1.50
N GLU A 56 5.72 -6.25 -1.02
CA GLU A 56 6.05 -7.35 -0.11
C GLU A 56 7.04 -8.33 -0.75
N HIS A 57 6.87 -8.65 -2.03
CA HIS A 57 7.83 -9.51 -2.76
C HIS A 57 9.20 -8.87 -2.93
N ARG A 58 9.27 -7.55 -3.13
CA ARG A 58 10.55 -6.84 -3.29
C ARG A 58 11.28 -6.66 -1.96
N ALA A 59 10.53 -6.49 -0.88
CA ALA A 59 11.06 -6.27 0.45
C ALA A 59 10.18 -6.97 1.48
N PRO A 60 10.45 -8.26 1.81
CA PRO A 60 9.67 -8.99 2.80
C PRO A 60 9.51 -8.22 4.11
N GLY A 61 8.30 -8.22 4.66
CA GLY A 61 7.87 -7.43 5.81
C GLY A 61 7.54 -5.96 5.50
N ALA A 62 7.53 -5.54 4.24
CA ALA A 62 7.20 -4.16 3.86
C ALA A 62 5.80 -3.75 4.33
N TYR A 63 4.82 -4.66 4.25
CA TYR A 63 3.47 -4.38 4.71
C TYR A 63 3.42 -4.05 6.20
N TYR A 64 4.06 -4.86 7.05
CA TYR A 64 4.06 -4.62 8.49
C TYR A 64 4.89 -3.42 8.91
N ARG A 65 6.01 -3.16 8.23
CA ARG A 65 6.78 -1.92 8.46
C ARG A 65 5.95 -0.69 8.11
N LEU A 66 5.17 -0.75 7.02
CA LEU A 66 4.25 0.32 6.67
C LEU A 66 3.18 0.53 7.74
N LEU A 67 2.57 -0.54 8.25
CA LEU A 67 1.57 -0.45 9.33
C LEU A 67 2.15 0.11 10.63
N ALA A 68 3.31 -0.39 11.07
CA ALA A 68 3.99 0.11 12.27
C ALA A 68 4.35 1.60 12.13
N LYS A 69 4.74 2.03 10.93
CA LYS A 69 4.98 3.44 10.63
C LYS A 69 3.70 4.26 10.67
N ALA A 70 2.60 3.75 10.11
CA ALA A 70 1.30 4.42 10.17
C ALA A 70 0.83 4.61 11.61
N GLU A 71 0.92 3.57 12.44
CA GLU A 71 0.60 3.64 13.88
C GLU A 71 1.49 4.66 14.60
N LEU A 72 2.79 4.70 14.30
CA LEU A 72 3.70 5.69 14.87
C LEU A 72 3.30 7.12 14.49
N ILE A 73 2.94 7.35 13.23
CA ILE A 73 2.46 8.66 12.73
C ILE A 73 1.16 9.06 13.42
N GLU A 74 0.19 8.15 13.51
CA GLU A 74 -1.09 8.41 14.18
C GLU A 74 -0.89 8.75 15.66
N ARG A 75 0.04 8.07 16.34
CA ARG A 75 0.33 8.31 17.76
C ARG A 75 1.08 9.62 18.01
N THR A 76 2.05 9.97 17.15
CA THR A 76 2.98 11.08 17.40
C THR A 76 2.61 12.36 16.64
N GLY A 77 1.78 12.26 15.61
CA GLY A 77 1.52 13.33 14.66
C GLY A 77 2.68 13.60 13.68
N GLU A 78 3.79 12.87 13.81
CA GLU A 78 5.02 13.12 13.06
C GLU A 78 5.39 11.93 12.18
N ASN A 79 5.83 12.20 10.96
CA ASN A 79 6.38 11.18 10.07
C ASN A 79 7.91 11.18 10.20
N PRO A 80 8.52 10.12 10.76
CA PRO A 80 9.95 10.09 11.04
C PRO A 80 10.83 10.11 9.78
N ASP A 81 10.25 9.75 8.63
CA ASP A 81 10.94 9.81 7.33
C ASP A 81 10.59 11.08 6.55
N ALA A 82 9.79 11.99 7.11
CA ALA A 82 9.50 13.25 6.45
C ALA A 82 10.80 14.05 6.27
N ARG A 83 10.93 14.63 5.09
CA ARG A 83 12.00 15.56 4.76
C ARG A 83 11.38 16.93 4.56
N THR A 84 12.12 17.95 4.94
CA THR A 84 11.82 19.33 4.58
C THR A 84 11.92 19.51 3.07
N LEU A 85 11.26 20.54 2.54
CA LEU A 85 11.33 20.87 1.12
C LEU A 85 12.77 21.15 0.67
N GLY A 86 13.57 21.81 1.53
CA GLY A 86 14.98 22.08 1.25
C GLY A 86 15.83 20.82 1.13
N GLU A 87 15.62 19.84 2.01
CA GLU A 87 16.28 18.53 1.92
C GLU A 87 15.88 17.78 0.65
N MET A 88 14.60 17.87 0.26
CA MET A 88 14.12 17.25 -0.98
C MET A 88 14.75 17.89 -2.22
N GLN A 89 14.85 19.23 -2.27
CA GLN A 89 15.49 19.95 -3.37
C GLN A 89 16.97 19.58 -3.50
N ALA A 90 17.70 19.54 -2.37
CA ALA A 90 19.11 19.15 -2.37
C ALA A 90 19.34 17.71 -2.87
N LEU A 91 18.41 16.79 -2.60
CA LEU A 91 18.46 15.42 -3.14
C LEU A 91 18.23 15.37 -4.65
N ILE A 92 17.30 16.18 -5.15
CA ILE A 92 17.01 16.28 -6.60
C ILE A 92 18.23 16.83 -7.33
N ASP A 93 18.80 17.93 -6.84
CA ASP A 93 19.96 18.60 -7.45
C ASP A 93 21.16 17.64 -7.50
N ARG A 94 21.43 16.91 -6.40
CA ARG A 94 22.48 15.89 -6.35
C ARG A 94 22.25 14.78 -7.39
N ARG A 95 21.01 14.29 -7.52
CA ARG A 95 20.69 13.22 -8.48
C ARG A 95 20.85 13.68 -9.93
N LEU A 96 20.55 14.94 -10.22
CA LEU A 96 20.73 15.51 -11.56
C LEU A 96 22.21 15.70 -11.89
N ALA A 97 23.02 16.19 -10.95
CA ALA A 97 24.46 16.35 -11.12
C ALA A 97 25.24 15.02 -11.29
N THR A 98 24.67 13.88 -10.86
CA THR A 98 25.31 12.55 -11.01
C THR A 98 24.91 11.87 -12.34
N ARG A 99 24.09 12.52 -13.17
CA ARG A 99 23.63 12.01 -14.48
C ARG A 99 24.31 12.70 -15.66
N GLU A 100 25.23 13.61 -15.40
CA GLU A 100 26.16 14.23 -16.36
C GLU A 100 27.54 13.57 -16.24
#